data_AF-A0A920F908-F1
#
_entry.id   AF-A0A920F908-F1
#
_cell.length_a   1.000
_cell.length_b   1.000
_cell.length_c   1.000
_cell.angle_alpha   90.00
_cell.angle_beta   90.00
_cell.angle_gamma   90.00
#
_symmetry.space_group_name_H-M   'P 1'
#
loop_
_entity.id
_entity.type
_entity.pdbx_description
1 polymer ?
#
loop_
_entity_poly.entity_id
_entity_poly.type
_entity_poly.pdbx_seq_one_letter_code
_entity_poly.pdbx_strand_id
1 'polypeptide(L)'
;MPKSPPHWRHNKDLSGNNIMNMGIWYEAIMRWLGDMTGVFALGKTTISHRVDAEKRRIPMPIPDHIDILGHFAQGGQMRLTVSTVIGLSPTEVDLLIFGTKGTLRVLQKKDAEIELFAGDKNASQLERIMIEPDKKG
;
A
#
# COMPACT_ATOMS: atom_id res chain seq x y z
N MET A 1 10.40 7.58 21.48
CA MET A 1 9.12 6.84 21.29
C MET A 1 8.18 7.73 20.49
N PRO A 2 7.46 7.20 19.49
CA PRO A 2 6.48 8.00 18.75
C PRO A 2 5.46 8.59 19.75
N LYS A 3 5.28 9.91 19.69
CA LYS A 3 4.47 10.66 20.67
C LYS A 3 2.98 10.67 20.33
N SER A 4 2.57 10.09 19.20
CA SER A 4 1.17 10.08 18.81
C SER A 4 0.37 9.03 19.59
N PRO A 5 -0.83 9.41 20.08
CA PRO A 5 -1.69 8.50 20.83
C PRO A 5 -2.16 7.32 19.98
N PRO A 6 -2.66 6.23 20.60
CA PRO A 6 -3.36 5.17 19.88
C PRO A 6 -4.47 5.74 18.99
N HIS A 7 -4.63 5.14 17.81
CA HIS A 7 -5.61 5.51 16.80
C HIS A 7 -6.41 4.25 16.47
N TRP A 8 -7.63 4.35 15.92
CA TRP A 8 -8.48 3.19 15.69
C TRP A 8 -7.82 2.11 14.81
N ARG A 9 -6.96 2.51 13.84
CA ARG A 9 -6.13 1.59 13.03
C ARG A 9 -5.11 0.76 13.81
N HIS A 10 -4.82 1.13 15.06
CA HIS A 10 -3.95 0.36 15.95
C HIS A 10 -4.73 -0.59 16.86
N ASN A 11 -6.06 -0.50 16.88
CA ASN A 11 -6.93 -1.35 17.69
C ASN A 11 -7.54 -2.44 16.79
N LYS A 12 -7.22 -3.70 17.09
CA LYS A 12 -7.64 -4.86 16.29
C LYS A 12 -9.16 -5.01 16.24
N ASP A 13 -9.84 -4.67 17.33
CA ASP A 13 -11.30 -4.76 17.42
C ASP A 13 -11.99 -3.73 16.52
N LEU A 14 -11.30 -2.63 16.17
CA LEU A 14 -11.80 -1.57 15.29
C LEU A 14 -11.31 -1.72 13.86
N SER A 15 -10.03 -2.08 13.65
CA SER A 15 -9.43 -2.20 12.32
C SER A 15 -9.73 -3.53 11.63
N GLY A 16 -10.14 -4.55 12.40
CA GLY A 16 -10.23 -5.92 11.92
C GLY A 16 -8.92 -6.38 11.31
N ASN A 17 -9.01 -7.00 10.12
CA ASN A 17 -7.85 -7.47 9.37
C ASN A 17 -7.23 -6.40 8.46
N ASN A 18 -7.74 -5.16 8.47
CA ASN A 18 -7.18 -4.09 7.65
C ASN A 18 -5.97 -3.46 8.37
N ILE A 19 -4.79 -4.01 8.10
CA ILE A 19 -3.53 -3.52 8.64
C ILE A 19 -3.13 -2.24 7.89
N MET A 20 -3.13 -1.10 8.58
CA MET A 20 -2.81 0.23 8.02
C MET A 20 -3.76 0.65 6.88
N ASN A 21 -3.25 0.78 5.65
CA ASN A 21 -4.01 1.05 4.43
C ASN A 21 -3.94 -0.14 3.44
N MET A 22 -3.40 -1.30 3.87
CA MET A 22 -3.22 -2.47 3.01
C MET A 22 -4.54 -2.91 2.36
N GLY A 23 -5.64 -2.96 3.11
CA GLY A 23 -6.93 -3.40 2.59
C GLY A 23 -7.46 -2.47 1.49
N ILE A 24 -7.23 -1.16 1.61
CA ILE A 24 -7.64 -0.17 0.59
C ILE A 24 -6.89 -0.43 -0.72
N TRP A 25 -5.57 -0.61 -0.64
CA TRP A 25 -4.75 -0.88 -1.82
C TRP A 25 -5.04 -2.24 -2.43
N TYR A 26 -5.24 -3.28 -1.62
CA TYR A 26 -5.58 -4.59 -2.12
C TYR A 26 -6.92 -4.60 -2.84
N GLU A 27 -7.93 -3.88 -2.34
CA GLU A 27 -9.22 -3.76 -3.00
C GLU A 27 -9.12 -3.10 -4.39
N ALA A 28 -8.25 -2.09 -4.54
CA ALA A 28 -7.96 -1.49 -5.84
C ALA A 28 -7.20 -2.45 -6.77
N ILE A 29 -6.15 -3.11 -6.26
CA ILE A 29 -5.36 -4.09 -7.01
C ILE A 29 -6.24 -5.26 -7.48
N MET A 30 -7.12 -5.76 -6.63
CA MET A 30 -8.05 -6.84 -6.94
C MET A 30 -9.03 -6.45 -8.05
N ARG A 31 -9.51 -5.20 -8.08
CA ARG A 31 -10.35 -4.72 -9.20
C ARG A 31 -9.59 -4.64 -10.52
N TRP A 32 -8.30 -4.35 -10.49
CA TRP A 32 -7.48 -4.24 -11.70
C TRP A 32 -6.95 -5.58 -12.19
N LEU A 33 -6.56 -6.46 -11.26
CA LEU A 33 -5.77 -7.67 -11.51
C LEU A 33 -6.44 -8.94 -10.98
N GLY A 34 -7.69 -8.88 -10.55
CA GLY A 34 -8.43 -10.02 -10.04
C GLY A 34 -7.92 -10.54 -8.69
N ASP A 35 -8.49 -11.66 -8.28
CA ASP A 35 -8.24 -12.24 -6.96
C ASP A 35 -6.87 -12.90 -6.85
N MET A 36 -6.30 -12.88 -5.65
CA MET A 36 -5.13 -13.69 -5.29
C MET A 36 -5.56 -15.12 -4.93
N THR A 37 -4.82 -16.13 -5.38
CA THR A 37 -5.05 -17.54 -5.04
C THR A 37 -4.24 -18.02 -3.84
N GLY A 38 -3.18 -17.29 -3.50
CA GLY A 38 -2.33 -17.60 -2.36
C GLY A 38 -1.38 -16.47 -2.05
N VAL A 39 -1.12 -16.28 -0.76
CA VAL A 39 -0.24 -15.23 -0.26
C VAL A 39 0.72 -15.78 0.79
N PHE A 40 1.92 -15.22 0.83
CA PHE A 40 2.85 -15.29 1.94
C PHE A 40 3.06 -13.86 2.45
N ALA A 41 2.83 -13.63 3.74
CA ALA A 41 2.95 -12.30 4.33
C ALA A 41 3.85 -12.35 5.58
N LEU A 42 4.76 -11.39 5.68
CA LEU A 42 5.64 -11.19 6.83
C LEU A 42 5.32 -9.84 7.47
N GLY A 43 4.79 -9.89 8.69
CA GLY A 43 4.50 -8.68 9.47
C GLY A 43 5.57 -8.37 10.51
N LYS A 44 5.90 -7.09 10.66
CA LYS A 44 6.76 -6.56 11.70
C LYS A 44 6.01 -5.50 12.51
N THR A 45 6.14 -5.59 13.83
CA THR A 45 5.75 -4.53 14.76
C THR A 45 7.02 -3.87 15.27
N THR A 46 7.29 -2.66 14.81
CA THR A 46 8.46 -1.86 15.22
C THR A 46 8.12 -1.01 16.44
N ILE A 47 6.94 -0.39 16.43
CA ILE A 47 6.36 0.37 17.54
C ILE A 47 5.50 -0.60 18.36
N SER A 48 6.10 -1.25 19.34
CA SER A 48 5.38 -2.26 20.15
C SER A 48 4.33 -1.66 21.09
N HIS A 49 4.44 -0.37 21.44
CA HIS A 49 3.55 0.30 22.38
C HIS A 49 3.42 1.80 22.09
N ARG A 50 2.28 2.38 22.46
CA ARG A 50 2.01 3.84 22.44
C ARG A 50 1.50 4.30 23.80
N VAL A 51 1.46 5.61 24.01
CA VAL A 51 0.97 6.22 25.25
C VAL A 51 -0.37 6.89 24.99
N ASP A 52 -1.38 6.59 25.81
CA ASP A 52 -2.71 7.21 25.71
C ASP A 52 -2.80 8.56 26.46
N ALA A 53 -4.00 9.16 26.48
CA ALA A 53 -4.24 10.44 27.14
C ALA A 53 -3.99 10.40 28.66
N GLU A 54 -4.22 9.24 29.29
CA GLU A 54 -3.99 8.98 30.71
C GLU A 54 -2.53 8.59 31.03
N LYS A 55 -1.61 8.72 30.07
CA LYS A 55 -0.18 8.34 30.18
C LYS A 55 0.06 6.84 30.39
N ARG A 56 -0.91 5.99 30.07
CA ARG A 56 -0.78 4.53 30.13
C ARG A 56 -0.12 4.01 28.87
N ARG A 57 0.67 2.94 29.01
CA ARG A 57 1.34 2.27 27.90
C ARG A 57 0.40 1.22 27.31
N ILE A 58 -0.08 1.47 26.09
CA ILE A 58 -1.00 0.59 25.36
C ILE A 58 -0.19 -0.27 24.38
N PRO A 59 -0.32 -1.61 24.41
CA PRO A 59 0.34 -2.51 23.47
C PRO A 59 -0.24 -2.39 22.06
N MET A 60 0.64 -2.39 21.06
CA MET A 60 0.29 -2.28 19.64
C MET A 60 0.58 -3.62 18.95
N PRO A 61 -0.35 -4.59 18.95
CA PRO A 61 -0.12 -5.93 18.41
C PRO A 61 -0.25 -5.99 16.88
N ILE A 62 -0.76 -4.94 16.24
CA ILE A 62 -0.94 -4.87 14.79
C ILE A 62 0.41 -4.48 14.15
N PRO A 63 0.88 -5.23 13.14
CA PRO A 63 2.09 -4.86 12.39
C PRO A 63 2.01 -3.43 11.82
N ASP A 64 3.09 -2.69 11.95
CA ASP A 64 3.27 -1.34 11.39
C ASP A 64 4.12 -1.35 10.11
N HIS A 65 4.54 -2.54 9.69
CA HIS A 65 5.22 -2.86 8.45
C HIS A 65 4.85 -4.29 8.03
N ILE A 66 4.50 -4.48 6.76
CA ILE A 66 4.20 -5.79 6.18
C ILE A 66 4.80 -5.89 4.78
N ASP A 67 5.37 -7.06 4.48
CA ASP A 67 5.74 -7.49 3.13
C ASP A 67 4.85 -8.65 2.72
N ILE A 68 4.33 -8.60 1.49
CA ILE A 68 3.39 -9.59 0.96
C ILE A 68 3.90 -10.05 -0.40
N LEU A 69 3.94 -11.35 -0.60
CA LEU A 69 4.13 -12.03 -1.87
C LEU A 69 2.89 -12.85 -2.19
N GLY A 70 2.56 -13.02 -3.46
CA GLY A 70 1.53 -13.99 -3.83
C GLY A 70 1.29 -14.11 -5.31
N HIS A 71 0.32 -14.97 -5.65
CA HIS A 71 -0.07 -15.29 -7.02
C HIS A 71 -1.51 -14.84 -7.30
N PHE A 72 -1.74 -14.30 -8.49
CA PHE A 72 -3.08 -13.98 -8.98
C PHE A 72 -3.75 -15.23 -9.60
N ALA A 73 -5.07 -15.32 -9.51
CA ALA A 73 -5.87 -16.38 -10.11
C ALA A 73 -5.71 -16.44 -11.63
N GLN A 74 -5.62 -15.28 -12.28
CA GLN A 74 -5.41 -15.16 -13.72
C GLN A 74 -3.94 -15.28 -14.15
N GLY A 75 -3.04 -15.60 -13.21
CA GLY A 75 -1.60 -15.69 -13.45
C GLY A 75 -0.86 -14.39 -13.17
N GLY A 76 0.46 -14.52 -12.95
CA GLY A 76 1.32 -13.44 -12.47
C GLY A 76 1.54 -13.48 -10.97
N GLN A 77 2.42 -12.60 -10.50
CA GLN A 77 2.85 -12.51 -9.11
C GLN A 77 2.83 -11.07 -8.62
N MET A 78 2.60 -10.88 -7.33
CA MET A 78 2.66 -9.58 -6.66
C MET A 78 3.74 -9.59 -5.60
N ARG A 79 4.45 -8.47 -5.47
CA ARG A 79 5.14 -8.06 -4.26
C ARG A 79 4.56 -6.72 -3.81
N LEU A 80 4.11 -6.66 -2.56
CA LEU A 80 3.56 -5.45 -1.96
C LEU A 80 4.20 -5.22 -0.60
N THR A 81 4.68 -4.00 -0.38
CA THR A 81 5.18 -3.55 0.93
C THR A 81 4.27 -2.42 1.40
N VAL A 82 3.77 -2.53 2.63
CA VAL A 82 2.99 -1.47 3.27
C VAL A 82 3.63 -1.13 4.60
N SER A 83 3.85 0.16 4.89
CA SER A 83 4.57 0.58 6.09
C SER A 83 4.13 1.96 6.57
N THR A 84 4.09 2.12 7.90
CA THR A 84 3.94 3.43 8.56
C THR A 84 5.20 3.86 9.33
N VAL A 85 6.27 3.07 9.23
CA VAL A 85 7.52 3.25 10.00
C VAL A 85 8.77 3.38 9.14
N ILE A 86 8.62 3.45 7.81
CA ILE A 86 9.71 3.82 6.90
C ILE A 86 9.81 5.34 6.85
N GLY A 87 10.91 5.88 7.37
CA GLY A 87 11.20 7.31 7.30
C GLY A 87 11.76 7.72 5.95
N LEU A 88 11.47 8.97 5.53
CA LEU A 88 12.03 9.61 4.33
C LEU A 88 11.80 8.85 3.01
N SER A 89 10.70 8.07 2.91
CA SER A 89 10.31 7.51 1.63
C SER A 89 10.07 8.63 0.60
N PRO A 90 10.63 8.55 -0.62
CA PRO A 90 10.40 9.56 -1.65
C PRO A 90 8.97 9.53 -2.21
N THR A 91 8.24 8.46 -1.96
CA THR A 91 6.87 8.22 -2.44
C THR A 91 5.96 7.77 -1.31
N GLU A 92 4.69 8.17 -1.39
CA GLU A 92 3.60 7.63 -0.57
C GLU A 92 3.01 6.38 -1.22
N VAL A 93 2.98 6.34 -2.55
CA VAL A 93 2.50 5.22 -3.37
C VAL A 93 3.42 5.05 -4.55
N ASP A 94 3.84 3.82 -4.84
CA ASP A 94 4.52 3.46 -6.08
C ASP A 94 4.14 2.03 -6.46
N LEU A 95 3.18 1.89 -7.37
CA LEU A 95 2.67 0.61 -7.84
C LEU A 95 2.99 0.47 -9.32
N LEU A 96 3.72 -0.59 -9.67
CA LEU A 96 4.00 -0.94 -11.06
C LEU A 96 3.28 -2.23 -11.44
N ILE A 97 2.60 -2.18 -12.58
CA ILE A 97 1.91 -3.32 -13.18
C ILE A 97 2.58 -3.62 -14.50
N PHE A 98 3.19 -4.78 -14.61
CA PHE A 98 3.90 -5.23 -15.82
C PHE A 98 3.05 -6.25 -16.56
N GLY A 99 2.67 -5.90 -17.80
CA GLY A 99 1.99 -6.80 -18.72
C GLY A 99 2.85 -7.11 -19.93
N THR A 100 2.36 -8.02 -20.77
CA THR A 100 3.06 -8.43 -22.01
C THR A 100 3.08 -7.35 -23.10
N LYS A 101 2.22 -6.32 -23.00
CA LYS A 101 2.11 -5.23 -23.98
C LYS A 101 2.65 -3.90 -23.49
N GLY A 102 2.92 -3.77 -22.19
CA GLY A 102 3.32 -2.51 -21.60
C GLY A 102 3.26 -2.54 -20.08
N THR A 103 3.61 -1.41 -19.50
CA THR A 103 3.69 -1.18 -18.06
C THR A 103 2.80 -0.01 -17.68
N LEU A 104 2.11 -0.13 -16.55
CA LEU A 104 1.44 0.98 -15.87
C LEU A 104 2.18 1.28 -14.58
N ARG A 105 2.25 2.56 -14.20
CA ARG A 105 2.75 2.99 -12.89
C ARG A 105 1.79 3.99 -12.27
N VAL A 106 1.30 3.67 -11.08
CA VAL A 106 0.55 4.60 -10.22
C VAL A 106 1.53 5.14 -9.19
N LEU A 107 1.79 6.44 -9.24
CA LEU A 107 2.79 7.11 -8.43
C LEU A 107 2.14 8.22 -7.63
N GLN A 108 2.41 8.27 -6.33
CA GLN A 108 2.13 9.42 -5.49
C GLN A 108 3.42 9.81 -4.78
N LYS A 109 3.94 10.98 -5.11
CA LYS A 109 5.03 11.58 -4.35
C LYS A 109 4.48 12.19 -3.07
N LYS A 110 5.35 12.40 -2.09
CA LYS A 110 4.97 13.07 -0.84
C LYS A 110 4.33 14.43 -1.12
N ASP A 111 3.20 14.71 -0.47
CA ASP A 111 2.45 15.97 -0.59
C ASP A 111 1.99 16.29 -2.03
N ALA A 112 1.83 15.27 -2.89
CA ALA A 112 1.40 15.42 -4.28
C ALA A 112 0.15 14.57 -4.60
N GLU A 113 -0.53 14.96 -5.67
CA GLU A 113 -1.62 14.20 -6.29
C GLU A 113 -1.13 12.87 -6.85
N ILE A 114 -2.04 11.90 -6.99
CA ILE A 114 -1.75 10.64 -7.68
C ILE A 114 -1.57 10.90 -9.17
N GLU A 115 -0.50 10.37 -9.74
CA GLU A 115 -0.16 10.42 -11.15
C GLU A 115 -0.18 9.00 -11.75
N LEU A 116 -0.69 8.88 -12.98
CA LEU A 116 -0.64 7.65 -13.77
C LEU A 116 0.39 7.80 -14.88
N PHE A 117 1.23 6.79 -15.06
CA PHE A 117 2.16 6.68 -16.17
C PHE A 117 1.98 5.36 -16.91
N ALA A 118 2.31 5.35 -18.20
CA ALA A 118 2.32 4.14 -19.01
C ALA A 118 3.43 4.13 -20.07
N GLY A 119 3.77 2.95 -20.54
CA GLY A 119 4.64 2.76 -21.71
C GLY A 119 4.40 1.40 -22.33
N ASP A 120 4.45 1.30 -23.65
CA ASP A 120 4.37 0.03 -24.37
C ASP A 120 5.78 -0.58 -24.55
N LYS A 121 5.86 -1.71 -25.28
CA LYS A 121 7.13 -2.39 -25.56
C LYS A 121 8.14 -1.59 -26.43
N ASN A 122 7.69 -0.54 -27.10
CA ASN A 122 8.52 0.29 -27.98
C ASN A 122 8.96 1.59 -27.26
N ALA A 123 8.34 1.92 -26.12
CA ALA A 123 8.65 3.09 -25.34
C ALA A 123 10.04 2.96 -24.67
N SER A 124 10.82 4.05 -24.69
CA SER A 124 12.10 4.14 -23.98
C SER A 124 11.95 4.53 -22.51
N GLN A 125 10.78 5.04 -22.11
CA GLN A 125 10.44 5.46 -20.75
C GLN A 125 8.91 5.45 -20.55
N LEU A 126 8.47 5.50 -19.29
CA LEU A 126 7.06 5.71 -18.98
C LEU A 126 6.69 7.18 -19.13
N GLU A 127 5.55 7.44 -19.78
CA GLU A 127 5.02 8.78 -19.98
C GLU A 127 3.77 9.00 -19.13
N ARG A 128 3.56 10.23 -18.68
CA ARG A 128 2.41 10.58 -17.84
C ARG A 128 1.13 10.53 -18.68
N ILE A 129 0.12 9.84 -18.16
CA ILE A 129 -1.23 9.86 -18.72
C ILE A 129 -2.02 11.00 -18.06
N MET A 130 -2.54 11.91 -18.88
CA MET A 130 -3.49 12.92 -18.45
C MET A 130 -4.89 12.31 -18.43
N ILE A 131 -5.52 12.30 -17.25
CA ILE A 131 -6.90 11.84 -17.07
C ILE A 131 -7.81 13.06 -17.07
N GLU A 132 -8.77 13.08 -18.00
CA GLU A 132 -9.76 14.15 -18.10
C GLU A 132 -10.56 14.29 -16.79
N PRO A 133 -10.90 15.50 -16.33
CA PRO A 133 -11.54 15.71 -15.02
C PRO A 133 -12.84 14.93 -14.82
N ASP A 134 -13.64 14.74 -15.86
CA ASP A 134 -14.90 14.00 -15.86
C ASP A 134 -14.72 12.47 -15.79
N LYS A 135 -13.50 11.99 -15.98
CA LYS A 135 -13.10 10.57 -15.84
C LYS A 135 -12.32 10.29 -14.57
N LYS A 136 -12.09 11.31 -13.73
CA LYS A 136 -11.56 11.12 -12.38
C LYS A 136 -12.71 10.64 -11.49
N GLY A 137 -12.54 9.45 -10.91
CA GLY A 137 -13.52 8.82 -10.02
C GLY A 137 -13.74 9.57 -8.71
#